data_AF-A0A7W4HXX2-F1
#
_entry.id   AF-A0A7W4HXX2-F1
#
_cell.length_a   1.000
_cell.length_b   1.000
_cell.length_c   1.000
_cell.angle_alpha   90.00
_cell.angle_beta   90.00
_cell.angle_gamma   90.00
#
_symmetry.space_group_name_H-M   'P 1'
#
loop_
_entity.id
_entity.type
_entity.pdbx_description
1 polymer ?
#
loop_
_entity_poly.entity_id
_entity_poly.type
_entity_poly.pdbx_seq_one_letter_code
_entity_poly.pdbx_strand_id
1 'polypeptide(L)'
;MADGSPDAKLDPGYVRLLKKNAELGFKTVAYIRTIHQTRPIAEVKAAMAKFIELYGADKIHGFYFDEISSRNNGATAYMAELYNYTKNTYGNKLVVANPGTHITDAIAPYADIFMTNEGTADEYINNYKTAYSAFEKDPANSHRIFHTIYAAKASDYQKIINLSRQRNAGWVFITTDSTIPDGRPYNDLAKNFPSLVDSVNNLGRQPLDPNRATEQPLLSGAIISGSSVTTTILSQ
;
A
#
# COMPACT_ATOMS: atom_id res chain seq x y z
N MET A 1 -1.18 -6.56 13.59
CA MET A 1 -2.35 -5.96 14.27
C MET A 1 -3.45 -7.00 14.38
N ALA A 2 -4.42 -6.81 15.30
CA ALA A 2 -5.71 -7.48 15.18
C ALA A 2 -6.24 -7.27 13.75
N ASP A 3 -6.94 -8.23 13.17
CA ASP A 3 -7.45 -8.24 11.79
C ASP A 3 -8.68 -7.34 11.56
N GLY A 4 -9.01 -6.49 12.55
CA GLY A 4 -10.24 -5.69 12.59
C GLY A 4 -11.50 -6.55 12.70
N SER A 5 -11.40 -7.80 13.17
CA SER A 5 -12.56 -8.66 13.40
C SER A 5 -13.57 -8.06 14.39
N PRO A 6 -14.85 -8.47 14.35
CA PRO A 6 -15.88 -7.98 15.27
C PRO A 6 -15.47 -8.10 16.77
N ASP A 7 -14.76 -9.17 17.11
CA ASP A 7 -14.31 -9.46 18.48
C ASP A 7 -12.95 -8.84 18.83
N ALA A 8 -12.34 -8.09 17.91
CA ALA A 8 -11.08 -7.42 18.15
C ALA A 8 -11.21 -6.46 19.34
N LYS A 9 -10.25 -6.57 20.27
CA LYS A 9 -10.19 -5.74 21.48
C LYS A 9 -9.09 -4.71 21.36
N LEU A 10 -9.29 -3.61 22.09
CA LEU A 10 -8.26 -2.60 22.24
C LEU A 10 -7.00 -3.23 22.83
N ASP A 11 -5.88 -3.04 22.14
CA ASP A 11 -4.57 -3.48 22.61
C ASP A 11 -3.78 -2.27 23.14
N PRO A 12 -3.46 -2.23 24.44
CA PRO A 12 -2.70 -1.14 25.04
C PRO A 12 -1.31 -0.93 24.42
N GLY A 13 -0.69 -1.98 23.87
CA GLY A 13 0.57 -1.90 23.14
C GLY A 13 0.43 -1.06 21.87
N TYR A 14 -0.58 -1.36 21.04
CA TYR A 14 -0.86 -0.55 19.85
C TYR A 14 -1.26 0.87 20.23
N VAL A 15 -2.04 1.10 21.29
CA VAL A 15 -2.37 2.46 21.76
C VAL A 15 -1.11 3.29 22.03
N ARG A 16 -0.13 2.72 22.76
CA ARG A 16 1.14 3.42 23.04
C ARG A 16 1.94 3.70 21.78
N LEU A 17 2.06 2.72 20.89
CA LEU A 17 2.83 2.85 19.65
C LEU A 17 2.20 3.87 18.69
N LEU A 18 0.88 3.82 18.50
CA LEU A 18 0.15 4.74 17.62
C LEU A 18 0.23 6.19 18.11
N LYS A 19 0.17 6.40 19.44
CA LYS A 19 0.42 7.72 20.02
C LYS A 19 1.83 8.21 19.69
N LYS A 20 2.85 7.38 19.91
CA LYS A 20 4.24 7.75 19.64
C LYS A 20 4.48 8.02 18.15
N ASN A 21 3.86 7.24 17.27
CA ASN A 21 3.93 7.45 15.83
C ASN A 21 3.38 8.82 15.44
N ALA A 22 2.19 9.17 15.95
CA ALA A 22 1.57 10.47 15.69
C ALA A 22 2.43 11.64 16.18
N GLU A 23 3.01 11.53 17.39
CA GLU A 23 3.93 12.55 17.94
C GLU A 23 5.20 12.76 17.09
N LEU A 24 5.65 11.71 16.40
CA LEU A 24 6.81 11.74 15.51
C LEU A 24 6.44 12.07 14.05
N GLY A 25 5.15 12.31 13.75
CA GLY A 25 4.67 12.61 12.40
C GLY A 25 4.56 11.39 11.47
N PHE A 26 4.72 10.17 11.99
CA PHE A 26 4.53 8.95 11.19
C PHE A 26 3.06 8.74 10.83
N LYS A 27 2.83 8.31 9.59
CA LYS A 27 1.50 7.93 9.08
C LYS A 27 1.30 6.44 9.30
N THR A 28 0.38 6.10 10.20
CA THR A 28 0.00 4.69 10.42
C THR A 28 -1.17 4.30 9.53
N VAL A 29 -1.04 3.21 8.78
CA VAL A 29 -2.13 2.57 8.03
C VAL A 29 -2.55 1.27 8.69
N ALA A 30 -3.85 0.97 8.69
CA ALA A 30 -4.39 -0.28 9.22
C ALA A 30 -4.43 -1.37 8.15
N TYR A 31 -3.82 -2.52 8.45
CA TYR A 31 -3.75 -3.67 7.54
C TYR A 31 -5.09 -4.43 7.48
N ILE A 32 -5.57 -4.71 6.27
CA ILE A 32 -6.81 -5.45 6.02
C ILE A 32 -6.62 -6.40 4.84
N ARG A 33 -6.77 -7.70 5.07
CA ARG A 33 -6.78 -8.73 4.01
C ARG A 33 -8.06 -8.69 3.22
N THR A 34 -7.95 -8.79 1.90
CA THR A 34 -9.10 -8.88 0.99
C THR A 34 -9.28 -10.26 0.36
N ILE A 35 -8.33 -11.19 0.56
CA ILE A 35 -8.37 -12.58 0.07
C ILE A 35 -8.62 -12.60 -1.45
N HIS A 36 -7.83 -11.86 -2.22
CA HIS A 36 -8.02 -11.73 -3.67
C HIS A 36 -9.46 -11.35 -4.06
N GLN A 37 -10.03 -10.43 -3.27
CA GLN A 37 -11.36 -9.82 -3.45
C GLN A 37 -12.51 -10.82 -3.26
N THR A 38 -12.23 -11.97 -2.64
CA THR A 38 -13.27 -12.93 -2.23
C THR A 38 -13.81 -12.63 -0.84
N ARG A 39 -13.09 -11.85 -0.01
CA ARG A 39 -13.63 -11.39 1.27
C ARG A 39 -14.81 -10.44 1.02
N PRO A 40 -16.00 -10.67 1.62
CA PRO A 40 -17.14 -9.79 1.42
C PRO A 40 -16.81 -8.33 1.72
N ILE A 41 -17.17 -7.43 0.82
CA ILE A 41 -16.79 -6.02 0.95
C ILE A 41 -17.37 -5.36 2.20
N ALA A 42 -18.54 -5.83 2.65
CA ALA A 42 -19.14 -5.39 3.91
C ALA A 42 -18.26 -5.72 5.12
N GLU A 43 -17.60 -6.89 5.13
CA GLU A 43 -16.68 -7.27 6.21
C GLU A 43 -15.40 -6.44 6.19
N VAL A 44 -14.89 -6.11 5.00
CA VAL A 44 -13.74 -5.19 4.88
C VAL A 44 -14.08 -3.81 5.40
N LYS A 45 -15.26 -3.27 5.04
CA LYS A 45 -15.74 -1.99 5.57
C LYS A 45 -15.97 -2.02 7.07
N ALA A 46 -16.48 -3.14 7.61
CA ALA A 46 -16.63 -3.34 9.04
C ALA A 46 -15.26 -3.37 9.75
N ALA A 47 -14.25 -4.02 9.17
CA ALA A 47 -12.90 -4.02 9.71
C ALA A 47 -12.28 -2.61 9.73
N MET A 48 -12.48 -1.82 8.67
CA MET A 48 -12.08 -0.41 8.65
C MET A 48 -12.70 0.36 9.83
N ALA A 49 -14.02 0.24 10.00
CA ALA A 49 -14.74 0.89 11.10
C ALA A 49 -14.22 0.42 12.47
N LYS A 50 -13.92 -0.88 12.63
CA LYS A 50 -13.40 -1.44 13.87
C LYS A 50 -12.03 -0.88 14.24
N PHE A 51 -11.12 -0.69 13.29
CA PHE A 51 -9.84 -0.03 13.56
C PHE A 51 -10.02 1.42 14.03
N ILE A 52 -10.96 2.15 13.43
CA ILE A 52 -11.27 3.52 13.82
C ILE A 52 -11.89 3.57 15.22
N GLU A 53 -12.83 2.67 15.53
CA GLU A 53 -13.44 2.51 16.86
C GLU A 53 -12.38 2.26 17.93
N LEU A 54 -11.47 1.31 17.70
CA LEU A 54 -10.47 0.91 18.67
C LEU A 54 -9.39 1.99 18.86
N TYR A 55 -8.85 2.55 17.78
CA TYR A 55 -7.62 3.33 17.87
C TYR A 55 -7.79 4.83 17.59
N GLY A 56 -8.96 5.26 17.12
CA GLY A 56 -9.25 6.65 16.83
C GLY A 56 -8.86 7.08 15.41
N ALA A 57 -9.73 7.90 14.80
CA ALA A 57 -9.53 8.40 13.45
C ALA A 57 -8.33 9.33 13.29
N ASP A 58 -7.84 9.93 14.38
CA ASP A 58 -6.67 10.80 14.41
C ASP A 58 -5.35 10.03 14.32
N LYS A 59 -5.33 8.76 14.74
CA LYS A 59 -4.12 7.91 14.76
C LYS A 59 -4.01 6.98 13.56
N ILE A 60 -5.15 6.61 12.97
CA ILE A 60 -5.22 5.82 11.74
C ILE A 60 -5.30 6.78 10.55
N HIS A 61 -4.23 6.86 9.77
CA HIS A 61 -4.09 7.77 8.64
C HIS A 61 -4.55 7.14 7.31
N GLY A 62 -4.84 5.85 7.29
CA GLY A 62 -5.31 5.14 6.11
C GLY A 62 -5.44 3.64 6.31
N PHE A 63 -5.69 2.95 5.21
CA PHE A 63 -5.91 1.52 5.16
C PHE A 63 -4.97 0.90 4.13
N TYR A 64 -4.37 -0.23 4.50
CA TYR A 64 -3.53 -1.06 3.65
C TYR A 64 -4.31 -2.31 3.30
N PHE A 65 -4.79 -2.39 2.06
CA PHE A 65 -5.53 -3.54 1.55
C PHE A 65 -4.57 -4.54 0.92
N ASP A 66 -4.51 -5.71 1.53
CA ASP A 66 -3.61 -6.78 1.12
C ASP A 66 -4.29 -7.83 0.23
N GLU A 67 -3.48 -8.59 -0.49
CA GLU A 67 -3.90 -9.66 -1.41
C GLU A 67 -4.78 -9.10 -2.56
N ILE A 68 -4.36 -7.99 -3.17
CA ILE A 68 -5.07 -7.36 -4.29
C ILE A 68 -4.79 -8.07 -5.61
N SER A 69 -5.82 -8.48 -6.34
CA SER A 69 -5.68 -8.78 -7.77
C SER A 69 -5.83 -7.50 -8.58
N SER A 70 -5.04 -7.37 -9.65
CA SER A 70 -5.11 -6.24 -10.59
C SER A 70 -5.39 -6.69 -12.02
N ARG A 71 -5.86 -7.93 -12.19
CA ARG A 71 -5.93 -8.63 -13.49
C ARG A 71 -7.35 -8.79 -14.03
N ASN A 72 -8.38 -8.41 -13.29
CA ASN A 72 -9.76 -8.58 -13.71
C ASN A 72 -10.67 -7.43 -13.27
N ASN A 73 -11.83 -7.34 -13.94
CA ASN A 73 -12.80 -6.27 -13.72
C ASN A 73 -13.42 -6.31 -12.32
N GLY A 74 -13.65 -7.51 -11.76
CA GLY A 74 -14.19 -7.67 -10.41
C GLY A 74 -13.26 -7.09 -9.35
N ALA A 75 -11.96 -7.34 -9.47
CA ALA A 75 -10.97 -6.80 -8.55
C ALA A 75 -10.81 -5.28 -8.67
N THR A 76 -10.89 -4.77 -9.91
CA THR A 76 -10.91 -3.32 -10.17
C THR A 76 -12.13 -2.66 -9.53
N ALA A 77 -13.33 -3.24 -9.66
CA ALA A 77 -14.56 -2.74 -9.04
C ALA A 77 -14.50 -2.76 -7.51
N TYR A 78 -13.95 -3.84 -6.95
CA TYR A 78 -13.79 -3.99 -5.51
C TYR A 78 -12.90 -2.90 -4.94
N MET A 79 -11.75 -2.64 -5.58
CA MET A 79 -10.87 -1.55 -5.18
C MET A 79 -11.50 -0.18 -5.40
N ALA A 80 -12.26 0.02 -6.48
CA ALA A 80 -13.01 1.25 -6.71
C ALA A 80 -14.00 1.56 -5.57
N GLU A 81 -14.77 0.56 -5.17
CA GLU A 81 -15.72 0.69 -4.07
C GLU A 81 -15.02 0.99 -2.74
N LEU A 82 -13.89 0.33 -2.44
CA LEU A 82 -13.11 0.61 -1.23
C LEU A 82 -12.47 2.00 -1.24
N TYR A 83 -11.94 2.43 -2.38
CA TYR A 83 -11.36 3.76 -2.54
C TYR A 83 -12.40 4.84 -2.29
N ASN A 84 -13.53 4.77 -3.00
CA ASN A 84 -14.64 5.71 -2.86
C ASN A 84 -15.23 5.70 -1.45
N TYR A 85 -15.45 4.52 -0.87
CA TYR A 85 -15.93 4.41 0.51
C TYR A 85 -14.95 5.05 1.50
N THR A 86 -13.64 4.87 1.31
CA THR A 86 -12.61 5.49 2.14
C THR A 86 -12.69 7.02 2.05
N LYS A 87 -12.73 7.56 0.83
CA LYS A 87 -12.76 9.02 0.62
C LYS A 87 -14.05 9.66 1.16
N ASN A 88 -15.20 9.03 0.93
CA ASN A 88 -16.50 9.53 1.37
C ASN A 88 -16.72 9.42 2.88
N THR A 89 -16.24 8.34 3.50
CA THR A 89 -16.52 8.05 4.93
C THR A 89 -15.44 8.62 5.85
N TYR A 90 -14.20 8.63 5.37
CA TYR A 90 -13.03 8.94 6.20
C TYR A 90 -12.18 10.09 5.65
N GLY A 91 -12.64 10.79 4.61
CA GLY A 91 -11.96 11.96 4.05
C GLY A 91 -10.64 11.60 3.35
N ASN A 92 -9.59 12.39 3.59
CA ASN A 92 -8.29 12.24 2.92
C ASN A 92 -7.45 11.03 3.40
N LYS A 93 -8.04 10.05 4.09
CA LYS A 93 -7.31 8.84 4.53
C LYS A 93 -6.68 8.12 3.34
N LEU A 94 -5.46 7.63 3.55
CA LEU A 94 -4.70 6.90 2.54
C LEU A 94 -5.35 5.56 2.21
N VAL A 95 -5.29 5.21 0.94
CA VAL A 95 -5.58 3.88 0.41
C VAL A 95 -4.29 3.33 -0.17
N VAL A 96 -3.71 2.34 0.50
CA VAL A 96 -2.57 1.57 -0.01
C VAL A 96 -3.09 0.20 -0.45
N ALA A 97 -2.75 -0.22 -1.66
CA ALA A 97 -3.13 -1.50 -2.21
C ALA A 97 -1.90 -2.37 -2.45
N ASN A 98 -1.94 -3.63 -2.02
CA ASN A 98 -0.86 -4.58 -2.24
C ASN A 98 -1.26 -5.73 -3.16
N PRO A 99 -0.93 -5.61 -4.46
CA PRO A 99 -0.92 -6.74 -5.37
C PRO A 99 0.36 -7.60 -5.32
N GLY A 100 1.45 -7.10 -4.73
CA GLY A 100 2.78 -7.72 -4.72
C GLY A 100 3.45 -7.78 -6.10
N THR A 101 2.81 -7.24 -7.14
CA THR A 101 3.23 -7.33 -8.53
C THR A 101 2.65 -6.19 -9.36
N HIS A 102 3.14 -6.03 -10.60
CA HIS A 102 2.68 -5.01 -11.55
C HIS A 102 1.17 -4.98 -11.71
N ILE A 103 0.62 -3.81 -12.00
CA ILE A 103 -0.83 -3.58 -12.13
C ILE A 103 -1.23 -3.29 -13.57
N THR A 104 -2.54 -3.29 -13.85
CA THR A 104 -3.08 -2.77 -15.11
C THR A 104 -3.45 -1.30 -14.95
N ASP A 105 -3.54 -0.56 -16.06
CA ASP A 105 -3.99 0.85 -16.01
C ASP A 105 -5.43 0.98 -15.49
N ALA A 106 -6.26 -0.05 -15.65
CA ALA A 106 -7.66 -0.06 -15.19
C ALA A 106 -7.79 0.11 -13.67
N ILE A 107 -6.88 -0.47 -12.88
CA ILE A 107 -6.95 -0.37 -11.41
C ILE A 107 -6.21 0.85 -10.86
N ALA A 108 -5.34 1.46 -11.66
CA ALA A 108 -4.44 2.54 -11.25
C ALA A 108 -5.15 3.74 -10.56
N PRO A 109 -6.40 4.12 -10.88
CA PRO A 109 -7.07 5.20 -10.15
C PRO A 109 -7.45 4.87 -8.69
N TYR A 110 -7.51 3.59 -8.31
CA TYR A 110 -8.21 3.15 -7.09
C TYR A 110 -7.32 2.82 -5.89
N ALA A 111 -6.13 3.44 -5.82
CA ALA A 111 -5.32 3.51 -4.61
C ALA A 111 -4.42 4.75 -4.68
N ASP A 112 -4.09 5.33 -3.54
CA ASP A 112 -3.12 6.42 -3.50
C ASP A 112 -1.71 5.88 -3.74
N ILE A 113 -1.41 4.67 -3.21
CA ILE A 113 -0.14 3.96 -3.40
C ILE A 113 -0.40 2.48 -3.72
N PHE A 114 0.33 1.94 -4.71
CA PHE A 114 0.38 0.51 -5.00
C PHE A 114 1.74 -0.09 -4.64
N MET A 115 1.73 -1.23 -3.94
CA MET A 115 2.91 -2.09 -3.82
C MET A 115 3.03 -2.96 -5.08
N THR A 116 3.78 -2.48 -6.07
CA THR A 116 3.90 -3.13 -7.38
C THR A 116 5.07 -4.12 -7.47
N ASN A 117 5.85 -4.24 -6.40
CA ASN A 117 6.87 -5.27 -6.24
C ASN A 117 6.91 -5.75 -4.79
N GLU A 118 6.80 -7.04 -4.60
CA GLU A 118 7.08 -7.74 -3.35
C GLU A 118 7.91 -8.98 -3.68
N GLY A 119 9.21 -8.96 -3.38
CA GLY A 119 10.11 -10.04 -3.81
C GLY A 119 11.48 -9.99 -3.18
N THR A 120 12.28 -11.03 -3.45
CA THR A 120 13.65 -11.12 -2.93
C THR A 120 14.57 -10.08 -3.56
N ALA A 121 15.67 -9.74 -2.88
CA ALA A 121 16.71 -8.88 -3.44
C ALA A 121 17.34 -9.49 -4.70
N ASP A 122 17.50 -10.81 -4.77
CA ASP A 122 18.03 -11.46 -5.97
C ASP A 122 17.10 -11.30 -7.17
N GLU A 123 15.80 -11.59 -7.00
CA GLU A 123 14.81 -11.36 -8.04
C GLU A 123 14.75 -9.90 -8.46
N TYR A 124 14.78 -9.00 -7.48
CA TYR A 124 14.73 -7.57 -7.75
C TYR A 124 15.97 -7.09 -8.50
N ILE A 125 17.15 -7.61 -8.21
CA ILE A 125 18.40 -7.16 -8.84
C ILE A 125 18.62 -7.82 -10.21
N ASN A 126 18.35 -9.11 -10.31
CA ASN A 126 18.78 -9.95 -11.43
C ASN A 126 17.63 -10.40 -12.35
N ASN A 127 16.40 -10.52 -11.82
CA ASN A 127 15.27 -11.13 -12.52
C ASN A 127 14.00 -10.27 -12.47
N TYR A 128 14.16 -8.94 -12.45
CA TYR A 128 13.04 -8.03 -12.31
C TYR A 128 12.11 -8.11 -13.52
N LYS A 129 10.83 -8.40 -13.26
CA LYS A 129 9.80 -8.34 -14.29
C LYS A 129 9.62 -6.88 -14.71
N THR A 130 9.51 -6.64 -16.01
CA THR A 130 9.34 -5.27 -16.51
C THR A 130 7.89 -4.85 -16.32
N ALA A 131 7.68 -3.66 -15.77
CA ALA A 131 6.35 -3.07 -15.65
C ALA A 131 5.70 -2.91 -17.02
N TYR A 132 4.41 -3.20 -17.13
CA TYR A 132 3.71 -3.15 -18.41
C TYR A 132 2.64 -2.05 -18.52
N SER A 133 2.10 -1.56 -17.40
CA SER A 133 1.12 -0.46 -17.37
C SER A 133 1.75 0.88 -17.78
N ALA A 134 0.94 1.78 -18.36
CA ALA A 134 1.36 3.15 -18.58
C ALA A 134 1.58 3.88 -17.25
N PHE A 135 0.74 3.60 -16.24
CA PHE A 135 0.87 4.12 -14.88
C PHE A 135 2.27 3.89 -14.29
N GLU A 136 2.78 2.66 -14.32
CA GLU A 136 4.09 2.33 -13.73
C GLU A 136 5.27 2.86 -14.56
N LYS A 137 5.08 3.04 -15.87
CA LYS A 137 6.12 3.54 -16.78
C LYS A 137 6.28 5.06 -16.71
N ASP A 138 5.27 5.78 -16.26
CA ASP A 138 5.29 7.24 -16.13
C ASP A 138 5.99 7.69 -14.82
N PRO A 139 7.13 8.38 -14.90
CA PRO A 139 7.83 8.90 -13.72
C PRO A 139 6.99 9.88 -12.88
N ALA A 140 5.95 10.51 -13.45
CA ALA A 140 5.05 11.38 -12.69
C ALA A 140 4.30 10.61 -11.58
N ASN A 141 4.08 9.31 -11.77
CA ASN A 141 3.40 8.44 -10.80
C ASN A 141 4.33 7.91 -9.71
N SER A 142 5.59 8.36 -9.62
CA SER A 142 6.54 7.76 -8.69
C SER A 142 6.09 7.79 -7.23
N HIS A 143 5.39 8.86 -6.85
CA HIS A 143 4.80 9.06 -5.53
C HIS A 143 3.69 8.05 -5.17
N ARG A 144 3.25 7.23 -6.13
CA ARG A 144 2.18 6.23 -6.01
C ARG A 144 2.69 4.80 -6.13
N ILE A 145 4.00 4.60 -6.27
CA ILE A 145 4.62 3.31 -6.52
C ILE A 145 5.51 2.94 -5.33
N PHE A 146 5.26 1.75 -4.76
CA PHE A 146 5.97 1.19 -3.61
C PHE A 146 6.58 -0.17 -3.95
N HIS A 147 7.87 -0.34 -3.65
CA HIS A 147 8.55 -1.63 -3.75
C HIS A 147 9.01 -2.13 -2.38
N THR A 148 8.67 -3.37 -2.06
CA THR A 148 9.22 -4.13 -0.93
C THR A 148 10.25 -5.14 -1.43
N ILE A 149 11.42 -5.14 -0.79
CA ILE A 149 12.54 -6.02 -1.11
C ILE A 149 13.03 -6.69 0.19
N TYR A 150 12.93 -8.01 0.25
CA TYR A 150 13.42 -8.81 1.38
C TYR A 150 14.62 -9.68 0.99
N ALA A 151 15.25 -10.33 1.96
CA ALA A 151 16.48 -11.11 1.81
C ALA A 151 17.64 -10.29 1.21
N ALA A 152 17.69 -8.98 1.48
CA ALA A 152 18.77 -8.12 1.01
C ALA A 152 20.04 -8.31 1.82
N LYS A 153 21.20 -8.13 1.20
CA LYS A 153 22.46 -7.90 1.93
C LYS A 153 22.64 -6.40 2.12
N ALA A 154 23.27 -6.00 3.23
CA ALA A 154 23.57 -4.59 3.48
C ALA A 154 24.44 -3.96 2.36
N SER A 155 25.28 -4.76 1.69
CA SER A 155 26.07 -4.33 0.54
C SER A 155 25.23 -4.01 -0.71
N ASP A 156 24.01 -4.53 -0.79
CA ASP A 156 23.13 -4.37 -1.96
C ASP A 156 22.21 -3.15 -1.84
N TYR A 157 22.14 -2.51 -0.66
CA TYR A 157 21.20 -1.40 -0.41
C TYR A 157 21.28 -0.30 -1.47
N GLN A 158 22.48 0.22 -1.75
CA GLN A 158 22.62 1.30 -2.73
C GLN A 158 22.17 0.85 -4.13
N LYS A 159 22.46 -0.40 -4.51
CA LYS A 159 22.03 -0.95 -5.80
C LYS A 159 20.51 -1.07 -5.86
N ILE A 160 19.88 -1.60 -4.82
CA ILE A 160 18.41 -1.74 -4.72
C ILE A 160 17.74 -0.37 -4.77
N ILE A 161 18.26 0.63 -4.04
CA ILE A 161 17.69 1.98 -4.04
C ILE A 161 17.85 2.62 -5.42
N ASN A 162 19.00 2.51 -6.08
CA ASN A 162 19.18 3.05 -7.44
C ASN A 162 18.20 2.40 -8.44
N LEU A 163 18.05 1.07 -8.37
CA LEU A 163 17.10 0.34 -9.20
C LEU A 163 15.65 0.75 -8.91
N SER A 164 15.27 1.00 -7.64
CA SER A 164 13.91 1.46 -7.32
C SER A 164 13.58 2.80 -7.96
N ARG A 165 14.52 3.74 -7.98
CA ARG A 165 14.33 5.04 -8.67
C ARG A 165 14.25 4.90 -10.19
N GLN A 166 15.08 4.03 -10.78
CA GLN A 166 15.01 3.73 -12.23
C GLN A 166 13.67 3.07 -12.63
N ARG A 167 13.01 2.40 -11.68
CA ARG A 167 11.72 1.72 -11.86
C ARG A 167 10.56 2.55 -11.33
N ASN A 168 10.75 3.86 -11.20
CA ASN A 168 9.77 4.83 -10.75
C ASN A 168 9.22 4.60 -9.33
N ALA A 169 9.71 3.68 -8.50
CA ALA A 169 9.24 3.57 -7.14
C ALA A 169 9.68 4.78 -6.32
N GLY A 170 8.73 5.51 -5.74
CA GLY A 170 8.97 6.59 -4.78
C GLY A 170 9.14 6.06 -3.36
N TRP A 171 8.41 5.00 -3.03
CA TRP A 171 8.47 4.34 -1.73
C TRP A 171 9.28 3.04 -1.84
N VAL A 172 10.11 2.76 -0.83
CA VAL A 172 10.87 1.50 -0.79
C VAL A 172 10.99 1.00 0.65
N PHE A 173 10.80 -0.29 0.85
CA PHE A 173 11.07 -0.98 2.09
C PHE A 173 12.09 -2.08 1.78
N ILE A 174 13.23 -2.03 2.47
CA ILE A 174 14.33 -2.97 2.27
C ILE A 174 14.62 -3.61 3.61
N THR A 175 14.68 -4.94 3.64
CA THR A 175 15.03 -5.69 4.84
C THR A 175 16.00 -6.82 4.53
N THR A 176 16.85 -7.11 5.52
CA THR A 176 17.74 -8.28 5.53
C THR A 176 17.02 -9.55 5.95
N ASP A 177 15.83 -9.41 6.51
CA ASP A 177 14.95 -10.50 6.90
C ASP A 177 14.48 -11.32 5.68
N SER A 178 14.08 -12.57 5.89
CA SER A 178 13.73 -13.50 4.81
C SER A 178 12.55 -14.39 5.18
N THR A 179 12.06 -15.18 4.23
CA THR A 179 11.02 -16.19 4.50
C THR A 179 11.55 -17.42 5.23
N ILE A 180 12.84 -17.48 5.55
CA ILE A 180 13.47 -18.59 6.27
C ILE A 180 13.90 -18.08 7.65
N PRO A 181 13.56 -18.78 8.75
CA PRO A 181 12.90 -20.10 8.81
C PRO A 181 11.36 -20.05 8.92
N ASP A 182 10.76 -18.90 9.16
CA ASP A 182 9.38 -18.78 9.68
C ASP A 182 8.35 -18.28 8.67
N GLY A 183 8.77 -17.99 7.44
CA GLY A 183 7.93 -17.47 6.37
C GLY A 183 7.59 -15.98 6.49
N ARG A 184 8.21 -15.21 7.39
CA ARG A 184 7.80 -13.85 7.73
C ARG A 184 8.92 -12.83 7.48
N PRO A 185 9.11 -12.37 6.24
CA PRO A 185 10.22 -11.47 5.89
C PRO A 185 10.06 -10.02 6.41
N TYR A 186 9.11 -9.75 7.31
CA TYR A 186 8.72 -8.40 7.74
C TYR A 186 8.67 -8.23 9.26
N ASN A 187 9.20 -9.20 10.02
CA ASN A 187 9.18 -9.15 11.48
C ASN A 187 10.51 -8.64 12.07
N ASP A 188 11.55 -8.48 11.25
CA ASP A 188 12.82 -7.90 11.66
C ASP A 188 13.21 -6.62 10.91
N LEU A 189 14.01 -5.78 11.59
CA LEU A 189 14.60 -4.59 10.98
C LEU A 189 15.80 -4.97 10.10
N ALA A 190 16.01 -4.18 9.05
CA ALA A 190 17.22 -4.27 8.24
C ALA A 190 18.47 -3.99 9.08
N LYS A 191 19.59 -4.67 8.77
CA LYS A 191 20.90 -4.30 9.32
C LYS A 191 21.21 -2.83 9.00
N ASN A 192 21.71 -2.08 9.98
CA ASN A 192 22.02 -0.64 9.86
C ASN A 192 20.81 0.22 9.43
N PHE A 193 19.62 -0.09 9.94
CA PHE A 193 18.36 0.56 9.58
C PHE A 193 18.39 2.10 9.56
N PRO A 194 18.98 2.82 10.55
CA PRO A 194 19.04 4.28 10.48
C PRO A 194 19.77 4.81 9.23
N SER A 195 20.96 4.26 8.92
CA SER A 195 21.72 4.66 7.73
C SER A 195 21.03 4.27 6.42
N LEU A 196 20.29 3.16 6.41
CA LEU A 196 19.46 2.78 5.28
C LEU A 196 18.33 3.79 5.06
N VAL A 197 17.64 4.21 6.11
CA VAL A 197 16.59 5.25 6.04
C VAL A 197 17.16 6.57 5.49
N ASP A 198 18.33 6.99 5.99
CA ASP A 198 19.01 8.18 5.46
C ASP A 198 19.33 8.03 3.96
N SER A 199 19.82 6.86 3.56
CA SER A 199 20.16 6.57 2.15
C SER A 199 18.93 6.60 1.24
N VAL A 200 17.79 6.09 1.69
CA VAL A 200 16.51 6.13 0.96
C VAL A 200 16.01 7.57 0.78
N ASN A 201 16.19 8.40 1.82
CA ASN A 201 15.68 9.77 1.89
C ASN A 201 16.56 10.80 1.16
N ASN A 202 17.86 10.53 0.97
CA ASN A 202 18.85 11.49 0.46
C ASN A 202 19.10 11.47 -1.05
N LEU A 203 18.22 10.85 -1.86
CA LEU A 203 18.38 10.76 -3.33
C LEU A 203 17.64 11.82 -4.14
N GLY A 204 17.32 12.98 -3.55
CA GLY A 204 16.82 14.15 -4.27
C GLY A 204 15.38 14.05 -4.81
N ARG A 205 14.66 12.95 -4.55
CA ARG A 205 13.23 12.79 -4.83
C ARG A 205 12.55 12.06 -3.68
N GLN A 206 12.13 12.81 -2.66
CA GLN A 206 11.17 12.26 -1.71
C GLN A 206 9.79 12.22 -2.38
N PRO A 207 9.04 11.10 -2.26
CA PRO A 207 7.67 11.07 -2.72
C PRO A 207 6.88 12.16 -1.98
N LEU A 208 5.97 12.82 -2.70
CA LEU A 208 5.04 13.78 -2.11
C LEU A 208 4.27 13.10 -0.98
N ASP A 209 3.95 13.84 0.09
CA ASP A 209 3.04 13.35 1.12
C ASP A 209 1.71 12.99 0.45
N PRO A 210 1.31 11.70 0.48
CA PRO A 210 0.11 11.25 -0.23
C PRO A 210 -1.18 11.79 0.41
N ASN A 211 -1.10 12.47 1.57
CA ASN A 211 -2.20 13.19 2.20
C ASN A 211 -2.32 14.67 1.77
N ARG A 212 -1.43 15.21 0.93
CA ARG A 212 -1.51 16.62 0.52
C ARG A 212 -2.70 16.82 -0.41
N ALA A 213 -3.60 17.71 0.02
CA ALA A 213 -4.86 18.07 -0.59
C ALA A 213 -4.70 18.47 -2.07
N THR A 214 -4.89 17.50 -2.95
CA THR A 214 -5.41 17.71 -4.30
C THR A 214 -6.54 16.70 -4.43
N GLU A 215 -7.75 17.19 -4.71
CA GLU A 215 -8.90 16.34 -5.00
C GLU A 215 -8.50 15.37 -6.11
N GLN A 216 -8.15 14.14 -5.74
CA GLN A 216 -8.06 13.04 -6.68
C GLN A 216 -9.45 12.91 -7.30
N PRO A 217 -9.60 12.76 -8.62
CA PRO A 217 -10.90 12.64 -9.24
C PRO A 217 -11.70 11.53 -8.54
N LEU A 218 -12.79 11.94 -7.88
CA LEU A 218 -13.75 11.03 -7.27
C LEU A 218 -14.47 10.30 -8.40
N LEU A 219 -14.37 8.98 -8.41
CA LEU A 219 -15.11 8.19 -9.39
C LEU A 219 -16.52 7.97 -8.86
N SER A 220 -17.50 8.57 -9.52
CA SER A 220 -18.92 8.41 -9.18
C SER A 220 -19.44 7.05 -9.68
N GLY A 221 -19.06 5.99 -8.97
CA GLY A 221 -19.67 4.67 -9.08
C GLY A 221 -18.91 3.69 -9.98
N ALA A 222 -18.66 2.49 -9.43
CA ALA A 222 -18.53 1.28 -10.22
C ALA A 222 -19.94 0.70 -10.39
N ILE A 223 -20.42 0.54 -11.62
CA ILE A 223 -21.65 -0.23 -11.85
C ILE A 223 -21.25 -1.70 -11.78
N ILE A 224 -21.56 -2.33 -10.64
CA ILE A 224 -21.37 -3.76 -10.43
C ILE A 224 -22.63 -4.46 -10.92
N SER A 225 -22.70 -4.76 -12.22
CA SER A 225 -23.73 -5.67 -12.75
C SER A 225 -23.18 -7.11 -12.75
N GLY A 226 -24.05 -8.10 -12.50
CA GLY A 226 -23.68 -9.50 -12.23
C GLY A 226 -22.90 -10.23 -13.34
N SER A 227 -22.63 -9.59 -14.48
CA SER A 227 -21.89 -10.15 -15.61
C SER A 227 -20.76 -9.25 -16.13
N SER A 228 -20.67 -7.99 -15.68
CA SER A 228 -19.57 -7.09 -16.05
C SER A 228 -19.56 -5.83 -15.17
N VAL A 229 -18.36 -5.34 -14.89
CA VAL A 229 -18.16 -4.05 -14.23
C VAL A 229 -17.90 -3.02 -15.31
N THR A 230 -18.70 -1.97 -15.34
CA THR A 230 -18.45 -0.78 -16.16
C THR A 230 -18.18 0.39 -15.22
N THR A 231 -16.99 1.01 -15.32
CA THR A 231 -16.63 2.20 -14.55
C THR A 231 -16.86 3.43 -15.41
N THR A 232 -17.63 4.40 -14.92
CA THR A 232 -17.80 5.69 -15.61
C THR A 232 -16.94 6.73 -14.89
N ILE A 233 -15.97 7.30 -15.61
CA ILE A 233 -15.24 8.47 -15.14
C ILE A 233 -16.10 9.68 -15.47
N LEU A 234 -16.68 10.35 -14.47
CA LEU A 234 -17.22 11.69 -14.67
C LEU A 234 -16.06 12.68 -14.51
N SER A 235 -15.70 13.38 -15.58
CA SER A 235 -14.83 14.54 -15.48
C SER A 235 -15.55 15.61 -14.66
N GLN A 236 -14.86 16.23 -13.68
CA GLN A 236 -15.32 17.47 -13.06
C GLN A 236 -15.44 18.58 -14.10
#